data_AF-A0A844GBG1-F1
#
_entry.id   AF-A0A844GBG1-F1
#
_cell.length_a   1.000
_cell.length_b   1.000
_cell.length_c   1.000
_cell.angle_alpha   90.00
_cell.angle_beta   90.00
_cell.angle_gamma   90.00
#
_symmetry.space_group_name_H-M   'P 1'
#
loop_
_entity.id
_entity.type
_entity.pdbx_description
1 polymer ?
#
loop_
_entity_poly.entity_id
_entity_poly.type
_entity_poly.pdbx_seq_one_letter_code
_entity_poly.pdbx_strand_id
1 'polypeptide(L)'
;MKNFFSLRREFMQRFDIAIPAQPCCEPDTLAMWETMLEEELLEFREALHAFKNMPSDQPDERHRRMAELTAEGVDVLNVLTGLLLSQGMPVEAMAEEIHAANLRKCVNGQIVRRADGKVLKPEGWQPANKQRIIQEAQQAGDEMVSANSVHD
;
A
#
# COMPACT_ATOMS: atom_id res chain seq x y z
N MET A 1 8.66 4.11 17.27
CA MET A 1 7.82 4.74 16.22
C MET A 1 6.90 3.67 15.66
N LYS A 2 5.62 3.99 15.43
CA LYS A 2 4.69 3.11 14.70
C LYS A 2 4.99 3.19 13.19
N ASN A 3 4.90 2.08 12.47
CA ASN A 3 4.98 2.10 11.01
C ASN A 3 3.59 2.47 10.44
N PHE A 4 3.51 2.79 9.15
CA PHE A 4 2.24 3.18 8.53
C PHE A 4 1.16 2.10 8.65
N PHE A 5 1.52 0.83 8.43
CA PHE A 5 0.58 -0.29 8.50
C PHE A 5 0.02 -0.50 9.92
N SER A 6 0.81 -0.26 10.96
CA SER A 6 0.35 -0.39 12.34
C SER A 6 -0.56 0.75 12.77
N LEU A 7 -0.36 1.97 12.25
CA LEU A 7 -1.34 3.07 12.39
C LEU A 7 -2.67 2.70 11.72
N ARG A 8 -2.61 2.12 10.51
CA ARG A 8 -3.82 1.74 9.79
C ARG A 8 -4.60 0.62 10.49
N ARG A 9 -3.92 -0.41 11.00
CA ARG A 9 -4.57 -1.48 11.78
C ARG A 9 -5.21 -0.96 13.06
N GLU A 10 -4.54 -0.06 13.78
CA GLU A 10 -5.10 0.59 14.98
C GLU A 10 -6.37 1.38 14.65
N PHE A 11 -6.39 2.12 13.54
CA PHE A 11 -7.61 2.78 13.06
C PHE A 11 -8.72 1.77 12.80
N MET A 12 -8.46 0.74 11.99
CA MET A 12 -9.49 -0.25 11.63
C MET A 12 -10.06 -0.96 12.85
N GLN A 13 -9.22 -1.30 13.83
CA GLN A 13 -9.64 -1.87 15.11
C GLN A 13 -10.54 -0.93 15.93
N ARG A 14 -10.22 0.37 15.98
CA ARG A 14 -11.03 1.35 16.73
C ARG A 14 -12.37 1.69 16.06
N PHE A 15 -12.48 1.45 14.77
CA PHE A 15 -13.66 1.75 13.96
C PHE A 15 -14.43 0.48 13.57
N ASP A 16 -14.16 -0.64 14.25
CA ASP A 16 -14.84 -1.94 14.04
C ASP A 16 -14.80 -2.44 12.58
N ILE A 17 -13.73 -2.11 11.85
CA ILE A 17 -13.48 -2.61 10.50
C ILE A 17 -12.76 -3.95 10.61
N ALA A 18 -13.37 -5.01 10.07
CA ALA A 18 -12.80 -6.35 10.08
C ALA A 18 -11.44 -6.40 9.36
N ILE A 19 -10.50 -7.13 9.95
CA ILE A 19 -9.22 -7.51 9.35
C ILE A 19 -9.14 -9.04 9.45
N PRO A 20 -9.48 -9.76 8.37
CA PRO A 20 -9.34 -11.21 8.34
C PRO A 20 -7.91 -11.64 8.65
N ALA A 21 -7.77 -12.73 9.42
CA ALA A 21 -6.46 -13.26 9.80
C ALA A 21 -5.66 -13.84 8.61
N GLN A 22 -6.35 -14.14 7.52
CA GLN A 22 -5.77 -14.74 6.32
C GLN A 22 -6.39 -14.13 5.06
N PRO A 23 -5.69 -14.21 3.91
CA PRO A 23 -6.23 -13.72 2.64
C PRO A 23 -7.56 -14.38 2.29
N CYS A 24 -8.59 -13.57 2.09
CA CYS A 24 -9.91 -14.00 1.68
C CYS A 24 -10.53 -13.01 0.68
N CYS A 25 -11.75 -13.31 0.23
CA CYS A 25 -12.57 -12.41 -0.56
C CYS A 25 -13.79 -12.03 0.28
N GLU A 26 -13.89 -10.76 0.68
CA GLU A 26 -15.02 -10.16 1.40
C GLU A 26 -15.80 -9.25 0.44
N PRO A 27 -16.63 -9.82 -0.45
CA PRO A 27 -17.20 -9.09 -1.59
C PRO A 27 -18.11 -7.94 -1.18
N ASP A 28 -18.79 -8.07 -0.04
CA ASP A 28 -19.77 -7.10 0.44
C ASP A 28 -19.15 -5.74 0.79
N THR A 29 -17.83 -5.70 1.07
CA THR A 29 -17.11 -4.47 1.41
C THR A 29 -16.44 -3.81 0.20
N LEU A 30 -16.31 -4.53 -0.93
CA LEU A 30 -15.51 -4.07 -2.06
C LEU A 30 -16.07 -2.81 -2.73
N ALA A 31 -17.40 -2.71 -2.87
CA ALA A 31 -18.05 -1.55 -3.48
C ALA A 31 -17.82 -0.25 -2.67
N MET A 32 -17.84 -0.37 -1.33
CA MET A 32 -17.52 0.75 -0.44
C MET A 32 -16.06 1.16 -0.61
N TRP A 33 -15.12 0.21 -0.57
CA TRP A 33 -13.69 0.51 -0.72
C TRP A 33 -13.34 1.08 -2.10
N GLU A 34 -13.98 0.60 -3.16
CA GLU A 34 -13.84 1.14 -4.52
C GLU A 34 -14.28 2.61 -4.55
N THR A 35 -15.46 2.92 -4.00
CA THR A 35 -15.97 4.30 -3.92
C THR A 35 -15.01 5.21 -3.16
N MET A 36 -14.58 4.80 -1.96
CA MET A 36 -13.63 5.57 -1.17
C MET A 36 -12.31 5.79 -1.94
N LEU A 37 -11.79 4.77 -2.62
CA LEU A 37 -10.53 4.91 -3.35
C LEU A 37 -10.67 5.87 -4.53
N GLU A 38 -11.82 5.89 -5.20
CA GLU A 38 -12.11 6.84 -6.28
C GLU A 38 -12.18 8.29 -5.78
N GLU A 39 -12.83 8.50 -4.63
CA GLU A 39 -12.92 9.80 -3.95
C GLU A 39 -11.53 10.33 -3.58
N GLU A 40 -10.74 9.58 -2.82
CA GLU A 40 -9.40 10.01 -2.40
C GLU A 40 -8.44 10.23 -3.59
N LEU A 41 -8.56 9.41 -4.64
CA LEU A 41 -7.77 9.61 -5.87
C LEU A 41 -8.20 10.85 -6.64
N LEU A 42 -9.46 11.28 -6.54
CA LEU A 42 -9.91 12.55 -7.11
C LEU A 42 -9.29 13.72 -6.34
N GLU A 43 -9.41 13.72 -5.00
CA GLU A 43 -8.86 14.78 -4.15
C GLU A 43 -7.34 14.92 -4.31
N PHE A 44 -6.61 13.79 -4.32
CA PHE A 44 -5.17 13.80 -4.60
C PHE A 44 -4.82 14.36 -5.98
N ARG A 45 -5.63 14.08 -7.02
CA ARG A 45 -5.41 14.65 -8.36
C ARG A 45 -5.63 16.16 -8.38
N GLU A 46 -6.61 16.67 -7.64
CA GLU A 46 -6.85 18.09 -7.50
C GLU A 46 -5.72 18.80 -6.75
N ALA A 47 -5.25 18.23 -5.63
CA ALA A 47 -4.11 18.73 -4.88
C ALA A 47 -2.82 18.73 -5.73
N LEU A 48 -2.56 17.67 -6.50
CA LEU A 48 -1.44 17.60 -7.45
C LEU A 48 -1.55 18.65 -8.55
N HIS A 49 -2.74 18.87 -9.11
CA HIS A 49 -2.96 19.90 -10.12
C HIS A 49 -2.70 21.30 -9.54
N ALA A 50 -3.19 21.58 -8.33
CA ALA A 50 -2.93 22.85 -7.66
C ALA A 50 -1.44 23.06 -7.35
N PHE A 51 -0.75 22.01 -6.88
CA PHE A 51 0.69 22.05 -6.60
C PHE A 51 1.51 22.33 -7.86
N LYS A 52 1.17 21.72 -9.00
CA LYS A 52 1.87 21.94 -10.28
C LYS A 52 1.70 23.35 -10.84
N ASN A 53 0.56 23.99 -10.58
CA ASN A 53 0.22 25.30 -11.12
C ASN A 53 0.40 26.44 -10.10
N MET A 54 1.13 26.20 -9.00
CA MET A 54 1.30 27.19 -7.94
C MET A 54 2.14 28.40 -8.40
N PRO A 55 1.79 29.64 -8.01
CA PRO A 55 2.62 30.81 -8.26
C PRO A 55 3.98 30.69 -7.55
N SER A 56 5.06 31.17 -8.18
CA SER A 56 6.43 31.00 -7.67
C SER A 56 6.82 31.98 -6.56
N ASP A 57 6.02 33.02 -6.30
CA ASP A 57 6.39 34.18 -5.48
C ASP A 57 5.67 34.27 -4.12
N GLN A 58 4.98 33.20 -3.69
CA GLN A 58 4.22 33.18 -2.42
C GLN A 58 4.67 32.03 -1.50
N PRO A 59 5.58 32.29 -0.54
CA PRO A 59 6.13 31.26 0.35
C PRO A 59 5.08 30.55 1.23
N ASP A 60 4.07 31.26 1.71
CA ASP A 60 3.00 30.68 2.55
C ASP A 60 2.10 29.75 1.72
N GLU A 61 1.81 30.15 0.48
CA GLU A 61 1.05 29.32 -0.45
C GLU A 61 1.81 28.03 -0.79
N ARG A 62 3.14 28.10 -0.95
CA ARG A 62 3.97 26.91 -1.17
C ARG A 62 3.84 25.90 -0.02
N HIS A 63 3.95 26.35 1.24
CA HIS A 63 3.82 25.44 2.38
C HIS A 63 2.42 24.83 2.46
N ARG A 64 1.38 25.63 2.20
CA ARG A 64 0.01 25.13 2.15
C ARG A 64 -0.16 24.05 1.07
N ARG A 65 0.30 24.28 -0.16
CA ARG A 65 0.20 23.28 -1.24
C ARG A 65 1.01 22.02 -0.96
N MET A 66 2.17 22.14 -0.31
CA MET A 66 2.93 20.97 0.16
C MET A 66 2.14 20.18 1.21
N ALA A 67 1.46 20.86 2.13
CA ALA A 67 0.65 20.21 3.16
C ALA A 67 -0.54 19.46 2.53
N GLU A 68 -1.32 20.12 1.66
CA GLU A 68 -2.47 19.49 0.98
C GLU A 68 -2.02 18.27 0.15
N LEU A 69 -1.01 18.42 -0.72
CA LEU A 69 -0.51 17.30 -1.52
C LEU A 69 -0.07 16.11 -0.66
N THR A 70 0.50 16.39 0.52
CA THR A 70 0.94 15.35 1.44
C THR A 70 -0.26 14.68 2.12
N ALA A 71 -1.24 15.46 2.57
CA ALA A 71 -2.45 14.97 3.24
C ALA A 71 -3.23 14.04 2.32
N GLU A 72 -3.64 14.53 1.14
CA GLU A 72 -4.41 13.73 0.17
C GLU A 72 -3.64 12.48 -0.29
N GLY A 73 -2.30 12.59 -0.40
CA GLY A 73 -1.47 11.43 -0.72
C GLY A 73 -1.47 10.37 0.38
N VAL A 74 -1.50 10.79 1.65
CA VAL A 74 -1.62 9.89 2.80
C VAL A 74 -3.03 9.28 2.88
N ASP A 75 -4.07 10.01 2.49
CA ASP A 75 -5.44 9.49 2.51
C ASP A 75 -5.68 8.42 1.43
N VAL A 76 -5.11 8.61 0.23
CA VAL A 76 -5.01 7.52 -0.76
C VAL A 76 -4.29 6.28 -0.20
N LEU A 77 -3.17 6.47 0.51
CA LEU A 77 -2.46 5.35 1.14
C LEU A 77 -3.32 4.66 2.21
N ASN A 78 -4.08 5.44 2.99
CA ASN A 78 -4.94 4.92 4.05
C ASN A 78 -6.06 4.06 3.48
N VAL A 79 -6.75 4.54 2.45
CA VAL A 79 -7.87 3.81 1.83
C VAL A 79 -7.39 2.59 1.08
N LEU A 80 -6.33 2.70 0.27
CA LEU A 80 -5.76 1.56 -0.44
C LEU A 80 -5.27 0.47 0.52
N THR A 81 -4.61 0.86 1.61
CA THR A 81 -4.14 -0.10 2.62
C THR A 81 -5.30 -0.68 3.42
N GLY A 82 -6.32 0.13 3.72
CA GLY A 82 -7.56 -0.32 4.36
C GLY A 82 -8.29 -1.38 3.54
N LEU A 83 -8.43 -1.16 2.23
CA LEU A 83 -8.96 -2.15 1.29
C LEU A 83 -8.15 -3.45 1.34
N LEU A 84 -6.83 -3.40 1.22
CA LEU A 84 -6.03 -4.63 1.21
C LEU A 84 -6.11 -5.39 2.54
N LEU A 85 -6.07 -4.67 3.67
CA LEU A 85 -6.19 -5.27 4.99
C LEU A 85 -7.59 -5.84 5.26
N SER A 86 -8.66 -5.23 4.73
CA SER A 86 -10.03 -5.75 4.89
C SER A 86 -10.24 -7.08 4.18
N GLN A 87 -9.38 -7.42 3.21
CA GLN A 87 -9.33 -8.71 2.52
C GLN A 87 -8.29 -9.68 3.13
N GLY A 88 -7.71 -9.35 4.29
CA GLY A 88 -6.68 -10.17 4.94
C GLY A 88 -5.35 -10.26 4.19
N MET A 89 -5.09 -9.35 3.24
CA MET A 89 -3.90 -9.43 2.41
C MET A 89 -2.62 -9.12 3.22
N PRO A 90 -1.51 -9.84 2.98
CA PRO A 90 -0.26 -9.67 3.72
C PRO A 90 0.55 -8.49 3.17
N VAL A 91 0.04 -7.28 3.32
CA VAL A 91 0.56 -6.06 2.64
C VAL A 91 2.04 -5.82 2.97
N GLU A 92 2.47 -6.04 4.21
CA GLU A 92 3.86 -5.87 4.64
C GLU A 92 4.79 -6.88 3.95
N ALA A 93 4.49 -8.18 4.02
CA ALA A 93 5.29 -9.21 3.36
C ALA A 93 5.33 -9.04 1.83
N MET A 94 4.20 -8.63 1.24
CA MET A 94 4.13 -8.31 -0.19
C MET A 94 4.99 -7.08 -0.54
N ALA A 95 4.98 -6.05 0.30
CA ALA A 95 5.81 -4.86 0.11
C ALA A 95 7.30 -5.20 0.20
N GLU A 96 7.71 -6.04 1.16
CA GLU A 96 9.09 -6.51 1.31
C GLU A 96 9.57 -7.32 0.10
N GLU A 97 8.78 -8.29 -0.38
CA GLU A 97 9.11 -9.10 -1.55
C GLU A 97 9.21 -8.24 -2.82
N ILE A 98 8.29 -7.29 -3.02
CA ILE A 98 8.33 -6.34 -4.15
C ILE A 98 9.54 -5.40 -4.02
N HIS A 99 9.86 -4.93 -2.81
CA HIS A 99 11.01 -4.09 -2.57
C HIS A 99 12.32 -4.82 -2.89
N ALA A 100 12.48 -6.06 -2.42
CA ALA A 100 13.62 -6.91 -2.76
C ALA A 100 13.75 -7.11 -4.28
N ALA A 101 12.63 -7.37 -4.99
CA ALA A 101 12.62 -7.47 -6.44
C ALA A 101 13.03 -6.17 -7.14
N ASN A 102 12.63 -5.01 -6.60
CA ASN A 102 13.05 -3.71 -7.12
C ASN A 102 14.55 -3.46 -6.92
N LEU A 103 15.11 -3.83 -5.76
CA LEU A 103 16.54 -3.69 -5.50
C LEU A 103 17.39 -4.61 -6.40
N ARG A 104 16.88 -5.80 -6.77
CA ARG A 104 17.52 -6.68 -7.76
C ARG A 104 17.71 -6.05 -9.14
N LYS A 105 17.07 -4.90 -9.43
CA LYS A 105 17.30 -4.16 -10.68
C LYS A 105 18.64 -3.41 -10.67
N CYS A 106 19.23 -3.20 -9.49
CA CYS A 106 20.57 -2.65 -9.35
C CYS A 106 21.58 -3.79 -9.46
N VAL A 107 22.43 -3.75 -10.48
CA VAL A 107 23.49 -4.75 -10.70
C VAL A 107 24.82 -4.05 -10.58
N ASN A 108 25.68 -4.49 -9.65
CA ASN A 108 26.99 -3.89 -9.39
C ASN A 108 26.93 -2.36 -9.15
N GLY A 109 25.88 -1.89 -8.46
CA GLY A 109 25.67 -0.46 -8.20
C GLY A 109 25.12 0.34 -9.38
N GLN A 110 24.85 -0.30 -10.52
CA GLN A 110 24.34 0.34 -11.72
C GLN A 110 22.85 0.07 -11.93
N ILE A 111 22.13 1.11 -12.35
CA ILE A 111 20.71 1.07 -12.66
C ILE A 111 20.52 1.56 -14.09
N VAL A 112 19.96 0.71 -14.95
CA VAL A 112 19.60 1.10 -16.33
C VAL A 112 18.24 1.81 -16.31
N ARG A 113 18.16 2.98 -16.94
CA ARG A 113 16.94 3.77 -17.05
C ARG A 113 16.57 4.02 -18.51
N ARG A 114 15.27 4.07 -18.79
CA ARG A 114 14.72 4.58 -20.06
C ARG A 114 14.74 6.11 -20.06
N ALA A 115 14.56 6.72 -21.23
CA ALA A 115 14.53 8.17 -21.42
C ALA A 115 13.52 8.93 -20.54
N ASP A 116 12.42 8.29 -20.14
CA ASP A 116 11.41 8.85 -19.23
C ASP A 116 11.75 8.66 -17.73
N GLY A 117 12.95 8.18 -17.43
CA GLY A 117 13.42 7.92 -16.06
C GLY A 117 13.04 6.56 -15.48
N LYS A 118 12.23 5.77 -16.19
CA LYS A 118 11.78 4.44 -15.72
C LYS A 118 12.96 3.48 -15.57
N VAL A 119 13.09 2.88 -14.38
CA VAL A 119 14.10 1.83 -14.11
C VAL A 119 13.75 0.55 -14.88
N LEU A 120 14.71 0.05 -15.66
CA LEU A 120 14.60 -1.16 -16.46
C LEU A 120 15.05 -2.41 -15.67
N LYS A 121 14.61 -3.57 -16.13
CA LYS A 121 15.03 -4.86 -15.58
C LYS A 121 16.32 -5.30 -16.28
N PRO A 122 17.38 -5.68 -15.55
CA PRO A 122 18.59 -6.23 -16.13
C PRO A 122 18.37 -7.65 -16.67
N GLU A 123 19.35 -8.17 -17.40
CA GLU A 123 19.38 -9.57 -17.82
C GLU A 123 19.36 -10.51 -16.60
N GLY A 124 18.61 -11.61 -16.69
CA GLY A 124 18.49 -12.60 -15.60
C GLY A 124 17.66 -12.14 -14.39
N TRP A 125 17.06 -10.94 -14.41
CA TRP A 125 16.28 -10.41 -13.29
C TRP A 125 15.10 -11.32 -12.92
N GLN A 126 14.96 -11.62 -11.63
CA GLN A 126 13.87 -12.44 -11.10
C GLN A 126 12.76 -11.60 -10.46
N PRO A 127 11.49 -11.83 -10.84
CA PRO A 127 10.36 -11.12 -10.27
C PRO A 127 10.12 -11.43 -8.80
N ALA A 128 9.31 -10.59 -8.15
CA ALA A 128 8.73 -10.89 -6.85
C ALA A 128 7.86 -12.15 -6.95
N ASN A 129 8.03 -13.12 -6.04
CA ASN A 129 7.15 -14.29 -5.98
C ASN A 129 5.89 -13.97 -5.15
N LYS A 130 4.96 -13.24 -5.77
CA LYS A 130 3.72 -12.77 -5.12
C LYS A 130 2.80 -13.90 -4.68
N GLN A 131 2.74 -14.97 -5.48
CA GLN A 131 1.88 -16.12 -5.20
C GLN A 131 2.34 -16.86 -3.94
N ARG A 132 3.65 -17.05 -3.77
CA ARG A 132 4.23 -17.64 -2.55
C ARG A 132 3.81 -16.86 -1.31
N ILE A 133 3.87 -15.53 -1.35
CA ILE A 133 3.50 -14.68 -0.20
C ILE A 133 2.03 -14.89 0.21
N ILE A 134 1.12 -15.00 -0.77
CA ILE A 134 -0.29 -15.30 -0.48
C ILE A 134 -0.46 -16.70 0.11
N GLN A 135 0.21 -17.70 -0.46
CA GLN A 135 0.14 -19.09 0.01
C GLN A 135 0.66 -19.24 1.44
N GLU A 136 1.80 -18.60 1.76
CA GLU A 136 2.38 -18.60 3.11
C GLU A 136 1.44 -17.92 4.12
N ALA A 137 0.80 -16.81 3.74
CA ALA A 137 -0.15 -16.12 4.60
C ALA A 137 -1.43 -16.93 4.85
N GLN A 138 -1.90 -17.71 3.88
CA GLN A 138 -3.03 -18.63 4.05
C GLN A 138 -2.67 -19.79 5.00
N GLN A 139 -1.50 -20.41 4.82
CA GLN A 139 -1.03 -21.50 5.68
C GLN A 139 -0.86 -21.07 7.14
N ALA A 140 -0.28 -19.90 7.38
CA ALA A 140 -0.11 -19.35 8.72
C ALA A 140 -1.47 -19.10 9.42
N GLY A 141 -2.50 -18.71 8.65
CA GLY A 141 -3.87 -18.57 9.16
C GLY A 141 -4.47 -19.92 9.60
N ASP A 142 -4.34 -20.95 8.77
CA ASP A 142 -4.85 -22.30 9.05
C ASP A 142 -4.23 -22.93 10.31
N GLU A 143 -2.91 -22.73 10.51
CA GLU A 143 -2.19 -23.22 11.70
C GLU A 143 -2.70 -22.54 12.99
N MET A 144 -3.00 -21.24 12.93
CA MET A 144 -3.47 -20.48 14.08
C MET A 144 -4.90 -20.86 14.50
N VAL A 145 -5.78 -21.15 13.52
CA VAL A 145 -7.12 -21.68 13.79
C VAL A 145 -7.04 -23.08 14.39
N SER A 146 -6.17 -23.93 13.86
CA SER A 146 -5.97 -25.30 14.35
C SER A 146 -5.45 -25.32 15.79
N ALA A 147 -4.51 -24.43 16.14
CA ALA A 147 -3.97 -24.32 17.50
C ALA A 147 -5.03 -23.89 18.54
N ASN A 148 -5.94 -22.98 18.17
CA ASN A 148 -7.01 -22.52 19.05
C ASN A 148 -8.13 -23.57 19.22
N SER A 149 -8.33 -24.44 18.23
CA SER A 149 -9.36 -25.49 18.26
C SER A 149 -9.01 -26.69 19.15
N VAL A 150 -7.75 -26.80 19.59
CA VAL A 150 -7.25 -27.91 20.44
C VAL A 150 -7.37 -27.58 21.93
N HIS A 151 -7.83 -26.38 22.29
CA HIS A 151 -7.95 -25.91 23.68
C HIS A 151 -9.40 -25.69 24.15
N ASP A 152 -10.38 -26.06 23.33
CA ASP A 152 -11.82 -26.10 23.68
C ASP A 152 -12.33 -27.53 23.87
#